data_AF-A0A2B2C0Z8-F1
#
_entry.id   AF-A0A2B2C0Z8-F1
#
_cell.length_a   1.000
_cell.length_b   1.000
_cell.length_c   1.000
_cell.angle_alpha   90.00
_cell.angle_beta   90.00
_cell.angle_gamma   90.00
#
_symmetry.space_group_name_H-M   'P 1'
#
loop_
_entity.id
_entity.type
_entity.pdbx_description
1 polymer ?
#
loop_
_entity_poly.entity_id
_entity_poly.type
_entity_poly.pdbx_seq_one_letter_code
_entity_poly.pdbx_strand_id
1 'polypeptide(L)'
;MTRTELYHPKPKHSFIKSLFILIIMCFVVTVGFFVFRHYYQNTIKIEAPIENPGPKVVIHLPNGQKVYTYENLLFEKDGKTYYKGERNTIDLTGGIVDYEEWK
;
A
#
# COMPACT_ATOMS: atom_id res chain seq x y z
N MET A 1 -47.99 -52.79 -17.44
CA MET A 1 -47.34 -51.72 -16.65
C MET A 1 -47.28 -52.18 -15.21
N THR A 2 -46.09 -52.51 -14.70
CA THR A 2 -45.90 -53.16 -13.40
C THR A 2 -45.87 -52.13 -12.27
N ARG A 3 -46.53 -52.47 -11.16
CA ARG A 3 -46.77 -51.65 -9.95
C ARG A 3 -45.49 -51.14 -9.24
N THR A 4 -44.32 -51.53 -9.73
CA THR A 4 -43.00 -51.19 -9.19
C THR A 4 -42.42 -49.87 -9.72
N GLU A 5 -42.98 -49.29 -10.80
CA GLU A 5 -42.48 -48.01 -11.36
C GLU A 5 -42.98 -46.75 -10.61
N LEU A 6 -43.95 -46.87 -9.72
CA LEU A 6 -44.55 -45.70 -9.04
C LEU A 6 -43.71 -45.10 -7.91
N TYR A 7 -42.62 -45.75 -7.50
CA TYR A 7 -41.79 -45.31 -6.38
C TYR A 7 -40.32 -45.14 -6.80
N HIS A 8 -40.06 -44.21 -7.72
CA HIS A 8 -38.75 -43.57 -7.78
C HIS A 8 -38.69 -42.44 -6.74
N PRO A 9 -37.94 -42.57 -5.64
CA PRO A 9 -37.77 -41.47 -4.70
C PRO A 9 -37.05 -40.32 -5.40
N LYS A 10 -37.74 -39.19 -5.57
CA LYS A 10 -37.15 -37.95 -6.10
C LYS A 10 -35.98 -37.50 -5.20
N PRO A 11 -34.80 -37.19 -5.73
CA PRO A 11 -33.70 -36.62 -4.94
C PRO A 11 -33.99 -35.15 -4.62
N LYS A 12 -34.93 -34.87 -3.70
CA LYS A 12 -35.30 -33.50 -3.28
C LYS A 12 -34.25 -32.84 -2.37
N HIS A 13 -33.36 -33.62 -1.76
CA HIS A 13 -32.50 -33.13 -0.68
C HIS A 13 -31.14 -32.56 -1.16
N SER A 14 -30.72 -32.82 -2.40
CA SER A 14 -29.37 -32.46 -2.87
C SER A 14 -29.24 -30.98 -3.23
N PHE A 15 -30.29 -30.37 -3.77
CA PHE A 15 -30.23 -29.00 -4.29
C PHE A 15 -30.16 -27.95 -3.17
N ILE A 16 -30.88 -28.17 -2.06
CA ILE A 16 -30.90 -27.24 -0.90
C ILE A 16 -29.55 -27.23 -0.19
N LYS A 17 -28.92 -28.40 -0.03
CA LYS A 17 -27.56 -28.51 0.55
C LYS A 17 -26.52 -27.80 -0.33
N SER A 18 -26.60 -28.01 -1.65
CA SER A 18 -25.73 -27.35 -2.61
C SER A 18 -25.89 -25.82 -2.61
N LEU A 19 -27.14 -25.34 -2.52
CA LEU A 19 -27.42 -23.91 -2.46
C LEU A 19 -26.88 -23.28 -1.16
N PHE A 20 -27.01 -23.97 -0.02
CA PHE A 20 -26.44 -23.53 1.24
C PHE A 20 -24.91 -23.41 1.19
N ILE A 21 -24.24 -24.41 0.61
CA ILE A 21 -22.77 -24.38 0.46
C ILE A 21 -22.35 -23.22 -0.44
N LEU A 22 -23.06 -22.97 -1.54
CA LEU A 22 -22.81 -21.85 -2.43
C LEU A 22 -22.93 -20.51 -1.69
N ILE A 23 -24.00 -20.33 -0.89
CA ILE A 23 -24.24 -19.10 -0.12
C ILE A 23 -23.11 -18.87 0.88
N ILE A 24 -22.69 -19.92 1.61
CA ILE A 24 -21.59 -19.83 2.58
C ILE A 24 -20.28 -19.45 1.85
N MET A 25 -20.00 -20.08 0.71
CA MET A 25 -18.82 -19.78 -0.08
C MET A 25 -18.80 -18.32 -0.56
N CYS A 26 -19.93 -17.82 -1.07
CA CYS A 26 -20.07 -16.42 -1.44
C CYS A 26 -19.83 -15.50 -0.25
N PHE A 27 -20.34 -15.85 0.94
CA PHE A 27 -20.16 -15.07 2.15
C PHE A 27 -18.69 -14.99 2.59
N VAL A 28 -17.96 -16.10 2.52
CA VAL A 28 -16.54 -16.14 2.85
C VAL A 28 -15.73 -15.26 1.89
N VAL A 29 -16.04 -15.32 0.58
CA VAL A 29 -15.36 -14.51 -0.43
C VAL A 29 -15.64 -13.01 -0.24
N THR A 30 -16.89 -12.62 0.02
CA THR A 30 -17.24 -11.20 0.21
C THR A 30 -16.63 -10.62 1.48
N VAL A 31 -16.68 -11.35 2.59
CA VAL A 31 -16.05 -10.94 3.85
C VAL A 31 -14.53 -10.87 3.68
N GLY A 32 -13.90 -11.88 3.06
CA GLY A 32 -12.47 -11.89 2.80
C GLY A 32 -12.02 -10.71 1.94
N PHE A 33 -12.75 -10.42 0.86
CA PHE A 33 -12.47 -9.26 0.00
C PHE A 33 -12.64 -7.93 0.74
N PHE A 34 -13.66 -7.81 1.59
CA PHE A 34 -13.90 -6.58 2.37
C PHE A 34 -12.77 -6.33 3.38
N VAL A 35 -12.36 -7.36 4.13
CA VAL A 35 -11.24 -7.27 5.09
C VAL A 35 -9.95 -6.93 4.36
N PHE A 36 -9.65 -7.61 3.26
CA PHE A 36 -8.47 -7.35 2.45
C PHE A 36 -8.44 -5.90 1.95
N ARG A 37 -9.55 -5.42 1.37
CA ARG A 37 -9.68 -4.04 0.90
C ARG A 37 -9.45 -3.04 2.04
N HIS A 38 -10.08 -3.25 3.20
CA HIS A 38 -9.92 -2.35 4.34
C HIS A 38 -8.48 -2.31 4.86
N TYR A 39 -7.82 -3.47 4.94
CA TYR A 39 -6.43 -3.55 5.38
C TYR A 39 -5.47 -2.85 4.41
N TYR A 40 -5.62 -3.06 3.11
CA TYR A 40 -4.77 -2.44 2.10
C TYR A 40 -5.02 -0.94 1.96
N GLN A 41 -6.27 -0.48 2.01
CA GLN A 41 -6.58 0.96 1.96
C GLN A 41 -6.00 1.72 3.16
N ASN A 42 -6.00 1.13 4.35
CA ASN A 42 -5.42 1.77 5.54
C ASN A 42 -3.88 1.73 5.56
N THR A 43 -3.27 0.81 4.81
CA THR A 43 -1.80 0.69 4.75
C THR A 43 -1.17 1.67 3.76
N ILE A 44 -1.93 2.14 2.76
CA ILE A 44 -1.46 3.14 1.81
C ILE A 44 -1.51 4.51 2.50
N LYS A 45 -0.42 4.86 3.19
CA LYS A 45 -0.17 6.24 3.63
C LYS A 45 0.11 7.08 2.39
N ILE A 46 -0.91 7.77 1.90
CA ILE A 46 -0.72 8.88 0.97
C ILE A 46 -0.13 10.01 1.82
N GLU A 47 1.20 10.11 1.85
CA GLU A 47 1.88 11.27 2.44
C GLU A 47 1.40 12.49 1.66
N ALA A 48 0.76 13.44 2.35
CA ALA A 48 0.25 14.64 1.72
C ALA A 48 1.40 15.41 1.04
N PRO A 49 1.17 16.02 -0.14
CA PRO A 49 2.18 16.86 -0.78
C PRO A 49 2.63 17.93 0.21
N ILE A 50 3.94 18.10 0.32
CA ILE A 50 4.55 19.01 1.29
C ILE A 50 4.22 20.45 0.86
N GLU A 51 3.24 21.07 1.52
CA GLU A 51 2.80 22.44 1.20
C GLU A 51 3.88 23.49 1.47
N ASN A 52 4.78 23.23 2.44
CA ASN A 52 5.91 24.09 2.73
C ASN A 52 7.19 23.25 2.90
N PRO A 53 8.05 23.16 1.86
CA PRO A 53 9.25 22.33 1.90
C PRO A 53 10.36 22.91 2.80
N GLY A 54 10.16 24.12 3.35
CA GLY A 54 11.13 24.78 4.21
C GLY A 54 12.18 25.58 3.45
N PRO A 55 13.25 26.02 4.13
CA PRO A 55 14.34 26.76 3.54
C PRO A 55 15.08 26.01 2.43
N LYS A 56 15.58 26.78 1.47
CA LYS A 56 16.47 26.30 0.40
C LYS A 56 17.84 25.95 0.99
N VAL A 57 18.35 24.77 0.64
CA VAL A 57 19.66 24.29 1.08
C VAL A 57 20.44 23.68 -0.08
N VAL A 58 21.76 23.74 0.02
CA VAL A 58 22.71 23.12 -0.91
C VAL A 58 23.56 22.14 -0.12
N ILE A 59 23.64 20.91 -0.61
CA ILE A 59 24.37 19.85 0.06
C ILE A 59 25.62 19.55 -0.74
N HIS A 60 26.76 19.74 -0.11
CA HIS A 60 28.08 19.52 -0.67
C HIS A 60 28.54 18.11 -0.31
N LEU A 61 28.43 17.19 -1.27
CA LEU A 61 28.85 15.81 -1.09
C LEU A 61 30.38 15.68 -1.11
N PRO A 62 30.94 14.68 -0.41
CA PRO A 62 32.40 14.47 -0.35
C PRO A 62 33.02 14.12 -1.70
N ASN A 63 32.21 13.68 -2.68
CA ASN A 63 32.62 13.46 -4.07
C ASN A 63 32.70 14.75 -4.90
N GLY A 64 32.41 15.92 -4.31
CA GLY A 64 32.38 17.22 -4.98
C GLY A 64 31.05 17.55 -5.68
N GLN A 65 30.07 16.65 -5.67
CA GLN A 65 28.75 16.91 -6.23
C GLN A 65 27.93 17.81 -5.31
N LYS A 66 27.12 18.70 -5.91
CA LYS A 66 26.19 19.55 -5.17
C LYS A 66 24.75 19.08 -5.40
N VAL A 67 23.97 19.02 -4.33
CA VAL A 67 22.54 18.68 -4.37
C VAL A 67 21.74 19.86 -3.86
N TYR A 68 20.88 20.41 -4.72
CA TYR A 68 20.00 21.53 -4.39
C TYR A 68 18.66 20.97 -3.94
N THR A 69 18.25 21.30 -2.72
CA THR A 69 17.04 20.75 -2.12
C THR A 69 16.47 21.69 -1.06
N TYR A 70 15.49 21.21 -0.32
CA TYR A 70 14.86 21.89 0.79
C TYR A 70 15.05 21.10 2.08
N GLU A 71 15.10 21.81 3.20
CA GLU A 71 15.36 21.24 4.52
C GLU A 71 14.39 20.12 4.90
N ASN A 72 13.08 20.29 4.66
CA ASN A 72 12.08 19.28 5.05
C ASN A 72 12.10 18.02 4.17
N LEU A 73 12.88 18.03 3.09
CA LEU A 73 13.12 16.86 2.25
C LEU A 73 14.31 16.04 2.75
N LEU A 74 15.01 16.51 3.79
CA LEU A 74 16.10 15.79 4.43
C LEU A 74 15.59 15.05 5.66
N PHE A 75 16.01 13.81 5.82
CA PHE A 75 15.74 13.03 7.02
C PHE A 75 16.97 12.23 7.43
N GLU A 76 17.19 12.15 8.74
CA GLU A 76 18.23 11.30 9.30
C GLU A 76 17.64 9.96 9.72
N LYS A 77 18.35 8.89 9.36
CA LYS A 77 18.01 7.53 9.78
C LYS A 77 19.29 6.73 9.97
N ASP A 78 19.42 6.06 11.11
CA ASP A 78 20.56 5.20 11.43
C ASP A 78 21.92 5.93 11.32
N GLY A 79 21.97 7.22 11.70
CA GLY A 79 23.17 8.07 11.62
C GLY A 79 23.57 8.48 10.20
N LYS A 80 22.69 8.25 9.23
CA LYS A 80 22.85 8.60 7.82
C LYS A 80 21.83 9.65 7.41
N THR A 81 22.25 10.55 6.54
CA THR A 81 21.41 11.63 6.01
C THR A 81 20.89 11.24 4.64
N TYR A 82 19.58 11.35 4.45
CA TYR A 82 18.92 11.01 3.21
C TYR A 82 18.05 12.16 2.72
N TYR A 83 17.98 12.30 1.40
CA TYR A 83 16.94 13.07 0.75
C TYR A 83 15.75 12.18 0.43
N LYS A 84 14.53 12.62 0.76
CA LYS A 84 13.27 11.99 0.39
C LYS A 84 12.45 12.93 -0.49
N GLY A 85 12.55 12.72 -1.80
CA GLY A 85 11.61 13.29 -2.76
C GLY A 85 10.34 12.46 -2.85
N GLU A 86 9.38 12.92 -3.65
CA GLU A 86 8.07 12.26 -3.82
C GLU A 86 8.19 10.82 -4.37
N ARG A 87 9.21 10.56 -5.20
CA ARG A 87 9.42 9.25 -5.86
C ARG A 87 10.74 8.58 -5.53
N ASN A 88 11.72 9.35 -5.06
CA ASN A 88 13.11 8.90 -4.96
C ASN A 88 13.67 9.20 -3.57
N THR A 89 14.49 8.28 -3.07
CA THR A 89 15.33 8.49 -1.90
C THR A 89 16.78 8.48 -2.33
N ILE A 90 17.57 9.47 -1.91
CA ILE A 90 18.98 9.62 -2.27
C ILE A 90 19.80 9.64 -0.98
N ASP A 91 20.90 8.89 -0.93
CA ASP A 91 21.85 8.92 0.17
C ASP A 91 22.74 10.17 0.06
N LEU A 92 22.74 10.98 1.11
CA LEU A 92 23.49 12.23 1.21
C LEU A 92 24.46 12.21 2.41
N THR A 93 24.77 11.01 2.93
CA THR A 93 25.62 10.83 4.10
C THR A 93 27.00 11.46 3.90
N GLY A 94 27.44 12.21 4.90
CA GLY A 94 28.74 12.91 4.89
C GLY A 94 28.74 14.18 4.03
N GLY A 95 27.60 14.60 3.49
CA GLY A 95 27.45 15.90 2.87
C GLY A 95 27.34 17.03 3.90
N ILE A 96 27.90 18.20 3.58
CA ILE A 96 27.76 19.41 4.39
C ILE A 96 26.55 20.19 3.87
N VAL A 97 25.67 20.62 4.78
CA VAL A 97 24.45 21.37 4.45
C VAL A 97 24.72 22.86 4.61
N ASP A 98 24.60 23.61 3.51
CA ASP A 98 24.70 25.06 3.49
C ASP A 98 23.35 25.69 3.12
N TYR A 99 22.93 26.71 3.88
CA TYR A 99 21.71 27.46 3.61
C TYR A 99 22.03 28.57 2.62
N GLU A 100 21.71 28.33 1.35
CA GLU A 100 21.94 29.29 0.27
C GLU A 100 20.66 29.48 -0.54
N GLU A 101 20.31 30.75 -0.75
CA GLU A 101 19.13 31.13 -1.51
C GLU A 101 19.45 31.07 -3.02
N TRP A 102 19.33 29.88 -3.59
CA TRP A 102 19.60 29.65 -5.00
C TRP A 102 18.46 30.15 -5.92
N LYS A 103 18.82 30.65 -7.10
CA LYS A 103 17.90 31.20 -8.12
C LYS A 103 17.38 30.15 -9.09
#